data_AF-A0A2R5GMA5-F1
#
_entry.id   AF-A0A2R5GMA5-F1
#
_cell.length_a   1.000
_cell.length_b   1.000
_cell.length_c   1.000
_cell.angle_alpha   90.00
_cell.angle_beta   90.00
_cell.angle_gamma   90.00
#
_symmetry.space_group_name_H-M   'P 1'
#
loop_
_entity.id
_entity.type
_entity.pdbx_description
1 polymer ?
#
loop_
_entity_poly.entity_id
_entity_poly.type
_entity_poly.pdbx_seq_one_letter_code
_entity_poly.pdbx_strand_id
1 'polypeptide(L)'
;MGDHASKKIAYVDCFAGAAGDMLLGALVDAGLDILALEAKLKSMTPVADQWALRATRVHKSAGAIAAVQVHVDVLTEQLQERNLDDVREIIESGHELPRIVKDKALAAFEALAQAEAHVHGTTVEHIHFHEVGAIDSIIDTVGVVMGLHMLGVEKLYCSSIPMAQGYVRAAHGLLPVPAPATLRLLQNGFVVHKAPDEMRGELVTPTAASLLSVLADPGSLGSYPDCRWSIETSGAGAGTREREAYPNIVRVMIGIPPTAAKAHGGEDTVESERAIRARGAGETATDAKEVSKASQVPGSRGKSVNPSGTQDTELVVMECNIDDMTGELAGHLIAELLRGGALDAWYTNILMKKNRPALTLSVLCPPQLEETLILQILRETPTLGVRRHRVRRFACPRLMREVETSFGTVRVKLALSPVNTGQNGAVAGAKPEFDDCVALAARHAVPVKLVLAAAHAALPASWSLPHRFTARLSKGVSFAEEDVEGEGQDSSQDYYHYPVDDDNDDDGDDDDDDSKSDDGDAKLDVEGRKGCRNVKMDDARQCLLARGQKRVPRGLYKSALGGHWRA
;
A
#
# COMPACT_ATOMS: atom_id res chain seq x y z
N MET A 1 -17.68 5.51 32.78
CA MET A 1 -17.26 4.51 31.78
C MET A 1 -17.46 5.15 30.42
N GLY A 2 -16.37 5.39 29.68
CA GLY A 2 -16.42 5.82 28.29
C GLY A 2 -15.65 4.79 27.48
N ASP A 3 -16.21 4.34 26.37
CA ASP A 3 -15.65 3.21 25.63
C ASP A 3 -14.41 3.63 24.84
N HIS A 4 -13.26 3.00 25.11
CA HIS A 4 -12.04 3.21 24.33
C HIS A 4 -12.00 2.23 23.15
N ALA A 5 -13.05 2.29 22.34
CA ALA A 5 -13.10 1.62 21.05
C ALA A 5 -11.90 2.05 20.20
N SER A 6 -11.12 1.06 19.73
CA SER A 6 -9.94 1.29 18.90
C SER A 6 -10.35 1.98 17.59
N LYS A 7 -9.87 3.21 17.40
CA LYS A 7 -10.17 4.08 16.25
C LYS A 7 -9.90 3.36 14.92
N LYS A 8 -10.94 2.92 14.20
CA LYS A 8 -10.73 2.14 12.97
C LYS A 8 -10.29 3.02 11.82
N ILE A 9 -9.48 2.46 10.94
CA ILE A 9 -9.13 3.03 9.64
C ILE A 9 -9.58 2.11 8.51
N ALA A 10 -9.81 2.69 7.34
CA ALA A 10 -10.12 1.95 6.14
C ALA A 10 -9.21 2.38 4.98
N TYR A 11 -8.85 1.43 4.12
CA TYR A 11 -8.13 1.67 2.87
C TYR A 11 -8.98 1.21 1.68
N VAL A 12 -9.18 2.11 0.72
CA VAL A 12 -9.88 1.84 -0.54
C VAL A 12 -8.85 1.56 -1.64
N ASP A 13 -8.92 0.37 -2.22
CA ASP A 13 -8.12 -0.03 -3.37
C ASP A 13 -8.91 0.16 -4.66
N CYS A 14 -8.56 1.22 -5.40
CA CYS A 14 -9.20 1.66 -6.63
C CYS A 14 -8.54 1.08 -7.90
N PHE A 15 -7.79 -0.03 -7.80
CA PHE A 15 -6.98 -0.61 -8.90
C PHE A 15 -7.70 -0.79 -10.25
N ALA A 16 -9.03 -1.00 -10.26
CA ALA A 16 -9.84 -1.14 -11.48
C ALA A 16 -10.85 0.01 -11.68
N GLY A 17 -10.83 1.01 -10.79
CA GLY A 17 -11.82 2.10 -10.73
C GLY A 17 -12.59 2.17 -9.40
N ALA A 18 -13.54 3.11 -9.34
CA ALA A 18 -14.46 3.32 -8.23
C ALA A 18 -15.71 4.10 -8.68
N ALA A 19 -16.85 3.81 -8.07
CA ALA A 19 -18.13 4.50 -8.26
C ALA A 19 -18.89 4.52 -6.91
N GLY A 20 -20.00 5.26 -6.81
CA GLY A 20 -20.79 5.35 -5.57
C GLY A 20 -21.30 3.98 -5.12
N ASP A 21 -22.09 3.34 -5.97
CA ASP A 21 -22.58 1.96 -5.87
C ASP A 21 -21.48 0.95 -5.52
N MET A 22 -20.30 1.10 -6.13
CA MET A 22 -19.13 0.26 -5.89
C MET A 22 -18.55 0.46 -4.50
N LEU A 23 -18.35 1.71 -4.06
CA LEU A 23 -17.85 2.01 -2.72
C LEU A 23 -18.84 1.51 -1.66
N LEU A 24 -20.14 1.73 -1.88
CA LEU A 24 -21.19 1.27 -0.97
C LEU A 24 -21.27 -0.26 -0.91
N GLY A 25 -21.20 -0.94 -2.07
CA GLY A 25 -21.12 -2.40 -2.14
C GLY A 25 -19.90 -2.99 -1.44
N ALA A 26 -18.75 -2.31 -1.48
CA ALA A 26 -17.56 -2.75 -0.75
C ALA A 26 -17.74 -2.66 0.78
N LEU A 27 -18.44 -1.64 1.28
CA LEU A 27 -18.78 -1.53 2.71
C LEU A 27 -19.78 -2.61 3.14
N VAL A 28 -20.78 -2.94 2.31
CA VAL A 28 -21.74 -4.02 2.57
C VAL A 28 -21.04 -5.38 2.59
N ASP A 29 -20.17 -5.67 1.63
CA ASP A 29 -19.38 -6.91 1.59
C ASP A 29 -18.40 -7.03 2.78
N ALA A 30 -17.91 -5.89 3.30
CA ALA A 30 -17.09 -5.80 4.51
C ALA A 30 -17.87 -5.94 5.83
N GLY A 31 -19.21 -5.98 5.79
CA GLY A 31 -20.07 -6.24 6.96
C GLY A 31 -21.06 -5.12 7.34
N LEU A 32 -21.27 -4.11 6.50
CA LEU A 32 -22.32 -3.11 6.73
C LEU A 32 -23.72 -3.71 6.50
N ASP A 33 -24.58 -3.64 7.52
CA ASP A 33 -26.00 -4.00 7.40
C ASP A 33 -26.74 -2.96 6.53
N ILE A 34 -27.12 -3.39 5.33
CA ILE A 34 -27.82 -2.55 4.34
C ILE A 34 -29.25 -2.18 4.76
N LEU A 35 -29.93 -3.00 5.59
CA LEU A 35 -31.28 -2.69 6.07
C LEU A 35 -31.21 -1.66 7.19
N ALA A 36 -30.22 -1.76 8.07
CA ALA A 36 -29.93 -0.74 9.08
C ALA A 36 -29.45 0.58 8.45
N LEU A 37 -28.75 0.52 7.31
CA LEU A 37 -28.39 1.70 6.52
C LEU A 37 -29.64 2.32 5.87
N GLU A 38 -30.45 1.53 5.17
CA GLU A 38 -31.67 2.00 4.49
C GLU A 38 -32.58 2.72 5.49
N ALA A 39 -32.86 2.13 6.65
CA ALA A 39 -33.68 2.75 7.69
C ALA A 39 -33.20 4.17 8.08
N LYS A 40 -31.88 4.41 8.09
CA LYS A 40 -31.30 5.73 8.41
C LYS A 40 -31.36 6.71 7.25
N LEU A 41 -31.09 6.25 6.03
CA LEU A 41 -31.22 7.07 4.82
C LEU A 41 -32.69 7.44 4.54
N LYS A 42 -33.65 6.59 4.93
CA LYS A 42 -35.10 6.86 4.90
C LYS A 42 -35.52 8.04 5.79
N SER A 43 -34.65 8.54 6.68
CA SER A 43 -34.93 9.77 7.43
C SER A 43 -34.86 11.05 6.58
N MET A 44 -34.30 10.99 5.36
CA MET A 44 -34.21 12.13 4.42
C MET A 44 -35.53 12.34 3.66
N THR A 45 -36.35 13.28 4.12
CA THR A 45 -37.53 13.75 3.39
C THR A 45 -37.14 14.90 2.43
N PRO A 46 -37.78 15.06 1.25
CA PRO A 46 -38.94 14.33 0.74
C PRO A 46 -38.62 13.03 -0.04
N VAL A 47 -37.34 12.62 -0.15
CA VAL A 47 -36.94 11.49 -1.01
C VAL A 47 -37.17 10.10 -0.41
N ALA A 48 -37.47 9.99 0.89
CA ALA A 48 -37.64 8.73 1.63
C ALA A 48 -38.39 7.62 0.86
N ASP A 49 -39.59 7.90 0.34
CA ASP A 49 -40.44 6.90 -0.32
C ASP A 49 -40.14 6.70 -1.82
N GLN A 50 -39.11 7.36 -2.36
CA GLN A 50 -38.83 7.42 -3.80
C GLN A 50 -37.79 6.38 -4.29
N TRP A 51 -37.23 5.57 -3.39
CA TRP A 51 -36.18 4.57 -3.69
C TRP A 51 -36.23 3.38 -2.72
N ALA A 52 -35.52 2.29 -3.03
CA ALA A 52 -35.20 1.21 -2.09
C ALA A 52 -33.73 0.74 -2.29
N LEU A 53 -33.09 0.18 -1.27
CA LEU A 53 -31.72 -0.33 -1.37
C LEU A 53 -31.69 -1.85 -1.53
N ARG A 54 -30.93 -2.34 -2.51
CA ARG A 54 -30.79 -3.78 -2.78
C ARG A 54 -29.34 -4.18 -3.03
N ALA A 55 -28.78 -4.96 -2.11
CA ALA A 55 -27.51 -5.66 -2.30
C ALA A 55 -27.74 -7.01 -2.99
N THR A 56 -26.88 -7.36 -3.95
CA THR A 56 -26.79 -8.69 -4.55
C THR A 56 -25.33 -9.13 -4.62
N ARG A 57 -25.03 -10.39 -4.28
CA ARG A 57 -23.69 -10.94 -4.48
C ARG A 57 -23.58 -11.46 -5.91
N VAL A 58 -22.65 -10.86 -6.66
CA VAL A 58 -22.37 -11.13 -8.07
C VAL A 58 -20.95 -11.71 -8.23
N HIS A 59 -20.65 -12.27 -9.39
CA HIS A 59 -19.29 -12.71 -9.72
C HIS A 59 -18.77 -11.98 -10.96
N LYS A 60 -17.66 -11.26 -10.82
CA LYS A 60 -16.96 -10.55 -11.91
C LYS A 60 -15.79 -11.37 -12.44
N SER A 61 -15.24 -10.96 -13.58
CA SER A 61 -14.12 -11.64 -14.27
C SER A 61 -14.44 -13.12 -14.57
N ALA A 62 -15.45 -13.35 -15.40
CA ALA A 62 -15.90 -14.68 -15.86
C ALA A 62 -16.22 -15.69 -14.73
N GLY A 63 -16.71 -15.20 -13.58
CA GLY A 63 -17.09 -16.03 -12.43
C GLY A 63 -16.05 -16.10 -11.31
N ALA A 64 -14.81 -15.64 -11.55
CA ALA A 64 -13.68 -15.90 -10.67
C ALA A 64 -13.71 -15.14 -9.32
N ILE A 65 -14.29 -13.94 -9.27
CA ILE A 65 -14.25 -13.08 -8.07
C ILE A 65 -15.67 -12.71 -7.64
N ALA A 66 -16.07 -13.16 -6.45
CA ALA A 66 -17.31 -12.74 -5.81
C ALA A 66 -17.17 -11.32 -5.23
N ALA A 67 -18.23 -10.53 -5.35
CA ALA A 67 -18.33 -9.15 -4.84
C ALA A 67 -19.80 -8.77 -4.65
N VAL A 68 -20.11 -7.71 -3.90
CA VAL A 68 -21.48 -7.19 -3.74
C VAL A 68 -21.73 -6.03 -4.70
N GLN A 69 -22.78 -6.13 -5.50
CA GLN A 69 -23.34 -5.02 -6.25
C GLN A 69 -24.54 -4.46 -5.47
N VAL A 70 -24.50 -3.17 -5.15
CA VAL A 70 -25.63 -2.43 -4.59
C VAL A 70 -26.40 -1.75 -5.73
N HIS A 71 -27.71 -1.62 -5.54
CA HIS A 71 -28.60 -0.87 -6.41
C HIS A 71 -29.47 0.05 -5.57
N VAL A 72 -29.63 1.29 -6.02
CA VAL A 72 -30.70 2.19 -5.59
C VAL A 72 -31.85 2.02 -6.57
N ASP A 73 -32.82 1.18 -6.22
CA ASP A 73 -33.99 0.92 -7.06
C ASP A 73 -34.97 2.10 -6.91
N VAL A 74 -34.92 3.06 -7.84
CA VAL A 74 -35.78 4.26 -7.84
C VAL A 74 -37.23 3.88 -8.17
N LEU A 75 -38.17 4.30 -7.31
CA LEU A 75 -39.58 3.88 -7.32
C LEU A 75 -40.51 4.86 -8.06
N THR A 76 -40.01 6.04 -8.46
CA THR A 76 -40.79 7.11 -9.09
C THR A 76 -40.12 7.62 -10.36
N GLU A 77 -40.87 7.75 -11.46
CA GLU A 77 -40.37 8.19 -12.78
C GLU A 77 -40.01 9.68 -12.88
N GLN A 78 -39.94 10.41 -11.75
CA GLN A 78 -39.65 11.84 -11.73
C GLN A 78 -38.15 12.12 -11.85
N LEU A 79 -37.69 12.31 -13.09
CA LEU A 79 -36.43 12.97 -13.43
C LEU A 79 -36.47 14.44 -12.97
N GLN A 80 -36.15 14.69 -11.70
CA GLN A 80 -35.86 16.02 -11.17
C GLN A 80 -34.36 16.28 -11.29
N GLU A 81 -33.99 17.22 -12.17
CA GLU A 81 -32.70 17.89 -12.07
C GLU A 81 -32.68 18.71 -10.77
N ARG A 82 -31.62 18.54 -9.96
CA ARG A 82 -31.45 19.22 -8.68
C ARG A 82 -30.22 20.11 -8.70
N ASN A 83 -30.32 21.25 -8.02
CA ASN A 83 -29.19 22.10 -7.70
C ASN A 83 -28.57 21.67 -6.34
N LEU A 84 -27.53 22.38 -5.89
CA LEU A 84 -26.85 22.09 -4.62
C LEU A 84 -27.71 22.38 -3.38
N ASP A 85 -28.61 23.37 -3.44
CA ASP A 85 -29.47 23.75 -2.31
C ASP A 85 -30.59 22.72 -2.10
N ASP A 86 -31.17 22.18 -3.17
CA ASP A 86 -32.14 21.06 -3.11
C ASP A 86 -31.50 19.83 -2.42
N VAL A 87 -30.26 19.50 -2.79
CA VAL A 87 -29.48 18.40 -2.19
C VAL A 87 -29.15 18.72 -0.72
N ARG A 88 -28.87 19.99 -0.39
CA ARG A 88 -28.63 20.41 1.00
C ARG A 88 -29.87 20.27 1.87
N GLU A 89 -31.06 20.62 1.38
CA GLU A 89 -32.33 20.44 2.10
C GLU A 89 -32.61 18.95 2.36
N ILE A 90 -32.42 18.09 1.34
CA ILE A 90 -32.58 16.63 1.44
C ILE A 90 -31.65 16.03 2.52
N ILE A 91 -30.39 16.46 2.58
CA ILE A 91 -29.42 15.94 3.56
C ILE A 91 -29.67 16.50 4.96
N GLU A 92 -30.06 17.77 5.10
CA GLU A 92 -30.35 18.36 6.41
C GLU A 92 -31.70 17.93 7.01
N SER A 93 -32.67 17.49 6.21
CA SER A 93 -33.90 16.87 6.74
C SER A 93 -33.66 15.49 7.39
N GLY A 94 -32.56 14.83 7.03
CA GLY A 94 -32.14 13.51 7.52
C GLY A 94 -31.92 13.46 9.03
N HIS A 95 -32.98 13.22 9.79
CA HIS A 95 -32.98 13.33 11.25
C HIS A 95 -32.31 12.16 11.98
N GLU A 96 -32.09 11.01 11.31
CA GLU A 96 -31.23 9.94 11.83
C GLU A 96 -29.75 10.07 11.41
N LEU A 97 -29.41 11.05 10.55
CA LEU A 97 -28.04 11.25 10.09
C LEU A 97 -27.23 12.08 11.12
N PRO A 98 -26.13 11.54 11.66
CA PRO A 98 -25.23 12.29 12.54
C PRO A 98 -24.68 13.54 11.83
N ARG A 99 -24.44 14.62 12.58
CA ARG A 99 -23.96 15.89 12.02
C ARG A 99 -22.71 15.73 11.15
N ILE A 100 -21.73 14.94 11.59
CA ILE A 100 -20.51 14.60 10.86
C ILE A 100 -20.75 13.83 9.54
N VAL A 101 -21.86 13.11 9.41
CA VAL A 101 -22.26 12.45 8.15
C VAL A 101 -22.83 13.48 7.18
N LYS A 102 -23.69 14.39 7.67
CA LYS A 102 -24.22 15.50 6.86
C LYS A 102 -23.11 16.41 6.35
N ASP A 103 -22.26 16.93 7.25
CA ASP A 103 -21.17 17.85 6.89
C ASP A 103 -20.24 17.23 5.81
N LYS A 104 -19.89 15.94 5.95
CA LYS A 104 -19.06 15.22 4.98
C LYS A 104 -19.76 14.93 3.65
N ALA A 105 -21.05 14.60 3.66
CA ALA A 105 -21.82 14.39 2.43
C ALA A 105 -22.02 15.70 1.66
N LEU A 106 -22.34 16.79 2.36
CA LEU A 106 -22.44 18.14 1.79
C LEU A 106 -21.11 18.58 1.19
N ALA A 107 -19.99 18.40 1.89
CA ALA A 107 -18.66 18.72 1.36
C ALA A 107 -18.31 17.92 0.07
N ALA A 108 -18.76 16.66 -0.05
CA ALA A 108 -18.58 15.88 -1.28
C ALA A 108 -19.44 16.42 -2.46
N PHE A 109 -20.66 16.88 -2.19
CA PHE A 109 -21.48 17.57 -3.20
C PHE A 109 -20.95 18.96 -3.54
N GLU A 110 -20.39 19.70 -2.59
CA GLU A 110 -19.78 21.02 -2.80
C GLU A 110 -18.47 20.92 -3.59
N ALA A 111 -17.63 19.91 -3.34
CA ALA A 111 -16.44 19.63 -4.15
C ALA A 111 -16.81 19.27 -5.60
N LEU A 112 -17.85 18.45 -5.79
CA LEU A 112 -18.39 18.12 -7.11
C LEU A 112 -18.97 19.37 -7.80
N ALA A 113 -19.76 20.18 -7.10
CA ALA A 113 -20.32 21.41 -7.64
C ALA A 113 -19.21 22.37 -8.10
N GLN A 114 -18.13 22.54 -7.33
CA GLN A 114 -16.98 23.36 -7.74
C GLN A 114 -16.28 22.82 -9.00
N ALA A 115 -16.28 21.50 -9.21
CA ALA A 115 -15.77 20.89 -10.43
C ALA A 115 -16.69 21.14 -11.63
N GLU A 116 -18.00 20.94 -11.48
CA GLU A 116 -18.99 21.18 -12.54
C GLU A 116 -19.09 22.68 -12.91
N ALA A 117 -19.04 23.60 -11.93
CA ALA A 117 -19.01 25.04 -12.18
C ALA A 117 -17.87 25.43 -13.12
N HIS A 118 -16.68 24.87 -12.86
CA HIS A 118 -15.47 25.11 -13.63
C HIS A 118 -15.57 24.54 -15.06
N VAL A 119 -16.14 23.34 -15.22
CA VAL A 119 -16.37 22.70 -16.53
C VAL A 119 -17.40 23.46 -17.35
N HIS A 120 -18.47 23.96 -16.71
CA HIS A 120 -19.57 24.68 -17.36
C HIS A 120 -19.33 26.19 -17.51
N GLY A 121 -18.26 26.75 -16.92
CA GLY A 121 -17.95 28.19 -16.95
C GLY A 121 -18.96 29.05 -16.18
N THR A 122 -19.55 28.50 -15.12
CA THR A 122 -20.64 29.11 -14.32
C THR A 122 -20.28 29.16 -12.82
N THR A 123 -21.17 29.70 -11.98
CA THR A 123 -21.01 29.70 -10.51
C THR A 123 -21.76 28.51 -9.89
N VAL A 124 -21.42 28.17 -8.64
CA VAL A 124 -21.95 26.97 -7.94
C VAL A 124 -23.47 27.02 -7.76
N GLU A 125 -24.01 28.23 -7.58
CA GLU A 125 -25.43 28.54 -7.39
C GLU A 125 -26.26 28.41 -8.68
N HIS A 126 -25.60 28.23 -9.82
CA HIS A 126 -26.20 28.13 -11.15
C HIS A 126 -25.97 26.75 -11.82
N ILE A 127 -25.60 25.73 -11.03
CA ILE A 127 -25.46 24.36 -11.50
C ILE A 127 -26.76 23.59 -11.27
N HIS A 128 -27.22 22.93 -12.33
CA HIS A 128 -28.12 21.79 -12.23
C HIS A 128 -27.31 20.51 -12.50
N PHE A 129 -27.34 19.56 -11.58
CA PHE A 129 -26.55 18.33 -11.70
C PHE A 129 -27.23 17.34 -12.67
N HIS A 130 -26.94 17.47 -13.96
CA HIS A 130 -27.55 16.66 -15.04
C HIS A 130 -27.40 15.13 -14.86
N GLU A 131 -26.36 14.66 -14.14
CA GLU A 131 -26.12 13.23 -13.89
C GLU A 131 -26.01 12.85 -12.41
N VAL A 132 -25.80 13.82 -11.49
CA VAL A 132 -25.43 13.53 -10.09
C VAL A 132 -26.40 14.13 -9.04
N GLY A 133 -27.44 14.84 -9.49
CA GLY A 133 -28.56 15.30 -8.63
C GLY A 133 -29.71 14.30 -8.55
N ALA A 134 -29.56 13.17 -9.25
CA ALA A 134 -30.47 12.04 -9.22
C ALA A 134 -30.40 11.30 -7.88
N ILE A 135 -31.47 10.57 -7.56
CA ILE A 135 -31.68 9.99 -6.22
C ILE A 135 -30.65 8.89 -5.92
N ASP A 136 -30.24 8.13 -6.94
CA ASP A 136 -29.15 7.15 -6.86
C ASP A 136 -27.85 7.78 -6.35
N SER A 137 -27.41 8.90 -6.95
CA SER A 137 -26.19 9.61 -6.55
C SER A 137 -26.26 10.20 -5.14
N ILE A 138 -27.44 10.63 -4.68
CA ILE A 138 -27.66 11.09 -3.30
C ILE A 138 -27.56 9.91 -2.32
N ILE A 139 -28.25 8.80 -2.59
CA ILE A 139 -28.27 7.61 -1.72
C ILE A 139 -26.91 6.90 -1.70
N ASP A 140 -26.18 6.85 -2.82
CA ASP A 140 -24.79 6.39 -2.89
C ASP A 140 -23.87 7.27 -2.03
N THR A 141 -23.91 8.60 -2.24
CA THR A 141 -23.00 9.54 -1.56
C THR A 141 -23.24 9.54 -0.06
N VAL A 142 -24.48 9.75 0.39
CA VAL A 142 -24.82 9.75 1.82
C VAL A 142 -24.66 8.34 2.40
N GLY A 143 -24.97 7.29 1.63
CA GLY A 143 -24.82 5.89 2.03
C GLY A 143 -23.38 5.47 2.30
N VAL A 144 -22.41 5.90 1.48
CA VAL A 144 -20.97 5.67 1.73
C VAL A 144 -20.52 6.37 3.01
N VAL A 145 -20.89 7.64 3.22
CA VAL A 145 -20.51 8.40 4.41
C VAL A 145 -21.14 7.83 5.69
N MET A 146 -22.43 7.50 5.64
CA MET A 146 -23.17 6.88 6.74
C MET A 146 -22.66 5.46 7.03
N GLY A 147 -22.33 4.69 5.99
CA GLY A 147 -21.77 3.34 6.10
C GLY A 147 -20.40 3.31 6.78
N LEU A 148 -19.49 4.22 6.40
CA LEU A 148 -18.20 4.40 7.09
C LEU A 148 -18.39 4.77 8.56
N HIS A 149 -19.36 5.63 8.87
CA HIS A 149 -19.71 5.99 10.25
C HIS A 149 -20.26 4.80 11.04
N MET A 150 -21.19 4.01 10.46
CA MET A 150 -21.75 2.81 11.08
C MET A 150 -20.69 1.72 11.34
N LEU A 151 -19.69 1.61 10.48
CA LEU A 151 -18.54 0.71 10.64
C LEU A 151 -17.47 1.23 11.62
N GLY A 152 -17.63 2.44 12.16
CA GLY A 152 -16.72 3.06 13.13
C GLY A 152 -15.40 3.56 12.53
N VAL A 153 -15.35 3.83 11.23
CA VAL A 153 -14.15 4.30 10.52
C VAL A 153 -13.94 5.79 10.78
N GLU A 154 -12.79 6.14 11.36
CA GLU A 154 -12.41 7.55 11.60
C GLU A 154 -11.58 8.15 10.46
N LYS A 155 -10.62 7.40 9.91
CA LYS A 155 -9.77 7.81 8.78
C LYS A 155 -9.94 6.85 7.61
N LEU A 156 -10.09 7.43 6.41
CA LEU A 156 -10.05 6.71 5.14
C LEU A 156 -8.71 7.00 4.45
N TYR A 157 -8.23 6.03 3.68
CA TYR A 157 -7.04 6.11 2.82
C TYR A 157 -7.43 5.55 1.45
N CYS A 158 -6.75 5.93 0.37
CA CYS A 158 -7.00 5.31 -0.94
C CYS A 158 -5.72 5.07 -1.77
N SER A 159 -5.80 4.10 -2.67
CA SER A 159 -4.76 3.87 -3.67
C SER A 159 -4.61 5.06 -4.63
N SER A 160 -3.54 5.04 -5.42
CA SER A 160 -3.45 5.90 -6.60
C SER A 160 -4.52 5.50 -7.63
N ILE A 161 -4.93 6.47 -8.46
CA ILE A 161 -6.06 6.33 -9.35
C ILE A 161 -5.61 5.85 -10.76
N PRO A 162 -6.22 4.80 -11.33
CA PRO A 162 -5.89 4.33 -12.67
C PRO A 162 -6.49 5.25 -13.75
N MET A 163 -5.64 5.75 -14.64
CA MET A 163 -5.99 6.61 -15.77
C MET A 163 -6.13 5.79 -17.05
N ALA A 164 -7.37 5.54 -17.46
CA ALA A 164 -7.71 4.86 -18.71
C ALA A 164 -7.72 5.81 -19.92
N GLN A 165 -7.87 5.22 -21.11
CA GLN A 165 -8.08 5.94 -22.38
C GLN A 165 -9.47 5.67 -22.96
N GLY A 166 -9.87 6.53 -23.91
CA GLY A 166 -11.11 6.41 -24.68
C GLY A 166 -12.11 7.52 -24.36
N TYR A 167 -13.40 7.15 -24.40
CA TYR A 167 -14.52 8.08 -24.25
C TYR A 167 -15.63 7.47 -23.40
N VAL A 168 -16.43 8.33 -22.77
CA VAL A 168 -17.68 7.99 -22.08
C VAL A 168 -18.84 8.74 -22.74
N ARG A 169 -20.04 8.16 -22.73
CA ARG A 169 -21.26 8.84 -23.19
C ARG A 169 -22.01 9.39 -21.97
N ALA A 170 -22.20 10.70 -21.97
CA ALA A 170 -22.90 11.48 -20.96
C ALA A 170 -24.07 12.25 -21.58
N ALA A 171 -24.85 12.97 -20.77
CA ALA A 171 -25.84 13.96 -21.21
C ALA A 171 -25.21 15.00 -22.15
N HIS A 172 -23.96 15.39 -21.88
CA HIS A 172 -23.17 16.32 -22.72
C HIS A 172 -22.57 15.68 -23.99
N GLY A 173 -22.99 14.46 -24.36
CA GLY A 173 -22.56 13.79 -25.57
C GLY A 173 -21.43 12.79 -25.34
N LEU A 174 -20.36 12.86 -26.14
CA LEU A 174 -19.22 11.95 -26.06
C LEU A 174 -18.01 12.68 -25.45
N LEU A 175 -17.74 12.41 -24.17
CA LEU A 175 -16.66 13.05 -23.41
C LEU A 175 -15.40 12.19 -23.43
N PRO A 176 -14.19 12.78 -23.38
CA PRO A 176 -12.95 12.03 -23.13
C PRO A 176 -12.98 11.41 -21.72
N VAL A 177 -12.08 10.46 -21.44
CA VAL A 177 -11.91 9.90 -20.09
C VAL A 177 -10.52 10.22 -19.51
N PRO A 178 -10.40 10.58 -18.22
CA PRO A 178 -11.50 10.88 -17.28
C PRO A 178 -12.39 12.04 -17.75
N ALA A 179 -13.67 12.04 -17.36
CA ALA A 179 -14.57 13.13 -17.72
C ALA A 179 -14.07 14.47 -17.14
N PRO A 180 -14.42 15.63 -17.71
CA PRO A 180 -13.86 16.92 -17.27
C PRO A 180 -14.04 17.21 -15.77
N ALA A 181 -15.20 16.88 -15.18
CA ALA A 181 -15.44 17.02 -13.75
C ALA A 181 -14.58 16.06 -12.91
N THR A 182 -14.50 14.78 -13.31
CA THR A 182 -13.59 13.78 -12.71
C THR A 182 -12.14 14.26 -12.74
N LEU A 183 -11.66 14.76 -13.88
CA LEU A 183 -10.31 15.28 -14.05
C LEU A 183 -10.04 16.50 -13.16
N ARG A 184 -11.04 17.39 -12.98
CA ARG A 184 -10.95 18.55 -12.09
C ARG A 184 -10.92 18.13 -10.61
N LEU A 185 -11.68 17.12 -10.20
CA LEU A 185 -11.63 16.55 -8.84
C LEU A 185 -10.29 15.87 -8.53
N LEU A 186 -9.70 15.17 -9.51
CA LEU A 186 -8.39 14.53 -9.35
C LEU A 186 -7.23 15.52 -9.11
N GLN A 187 -7.39 16.79 -9.47
CA GLN A 187 -6.40 17.85 -9.17
C GLN A 187 -6.28 18.16 -7.66
N ASN A 188 -7.19 17.68 -6.82
CA ASN A 188 -7.17 17.87 -5.36
C ASN A 188 -6.10 17.00 -4.64
N GLY A 189 -4.97 16.72 -5.30
CA GLY A 189 -3.83 16.00 -4.73
C GLY A 189 -3.80 14.49 -4.94
N PHE A 190 -4.60 13.93 -5.86
CA PHE A 190 -4.54 12.49 -6.15
C PHE A 190 -3.27 12.12 -6.93
N VAL A 191 -2.54 11.12 -6.44
CA VAL A 191 -1.56 10.39 -7.24
C VAL A 191 -2.30 9.56 -8.28
N VAL A 192 -1.92 9.70 -9.55
CA VAL A 192 -2.49 8.97 -10.68
C VAL A 192 -1.44 8.05 -11.32
N HIS A 193 -1.87 6.96 -11.93
CA HIS A 193 -1.00 6.06 -12.70
C HIS A 193 -1.67 5.64 -14.01
N LYS A 194 -0.90 5.29 -15.04
CA LYS A 194 -1.46 4.78 -16.31
C LYS A 194 -2.15 3.43 -16.07
N ALA A 195 -3.42 3.31 -16.43
CA ALA A 195 -4.10 2.01 -16.44
C ALA A 195 -3.53 1.10 -17.56
N PRO A 196 -3.69 -0.23 -17.47
CA PRO A 196 -3.43 -1.14 -18.59
C PRO A 196 -4.22 -0.73 -19.86
N ASP A 197 -3.66 -0.92 -21.06
CA ASP A 197 -4.23 -0.42 -22.32
C ASP A 197 -5.58 -1.09 -22.71
N GLU A 198 -5.85 -2.24 -22.08
CA GLU A 198 -7.13 -2.94 -22.13
C GLU A 198 -8.20 -2.24 -21.28
N MET A 199 -7.83 -1.54 -20.19
CA MET A 199 -8.75 -0.78 -19.34
C MET A 199 -9.21 0.49 -20.05
N ARG A 200 -10.50 0.56 -20.39
CA ARG A 200 -11.07 1.62 -21.23
C ARG A 200 -12.39 2.17 -20.70
N GLY A 201 -12.66 3.41 -21.08
CA GLY A 201 -13.77 4.19 -20.53
C GLY A 201 -13.47 4.68 -19.11
N GLU A 202 -14.42 5.39 -18.52
CA GLU A 202 -14.22 6.00 -17.21
C GLU A 202 -14.12 4.93 -16.10
N LEU A 203 -13.02 4.96 -15.33
CA LEU A 203 -12.77 4.02 -14.24
C LEU A 203 -13.26 4.57 -12.90
N VAL A 204 -12.99 5.84 -12.62
CA VAL A 204 -13.47 6.54 -11.43
C VAL A 204 -14.52 7.56 -11.87
N THR A 205 -15.72 7.51 -11.30
CA THR A 205 -16.80 8.48 -11.61
C THR A 205 -16.60 9.80 -10.85
N PRO A 206 -17.25 10.91 -11.26
CA PRO A 206 -17.22 12.16 -10.50
C PRO A 206 -17.63 11.96 -9.03
N THR A 207 -18.66 11.17 -8.76
CA THR A 207 -19.16 10.84 -7.41
C THR A 207 -18.12 10.13 -6.54
N ALA A 208 -17.37 9.18 -7.10
CA ALA A 208 -16.30 8.51 -6.36
C ALA A 208 -15.07 9.40 -6.16
N ALA A 209 -14.74 10.23 -7.16
CA ALA A 209 -13.65 11.20 -7.02
C ALA A 209 -13.95 12.25 -5.94
N SER A 210 -15.19 12.78 -5.88
CA SER A 210 -15.57 13.75 -4.85
C SER A 210 -15.61 13.13 -3.45
N LEU A 211 -16.25 11.96 -3.29
CA LEU A 211 -16.24 11.17 -2.05
C LEU A 211 -14.81 10.94 -1.55
N LEU A 212 -13.92 10.39 -2.38
CA LEU A 212 -12.54 10.10 -1.95
C LEU A 212 -11.77 11.39 -1.61
N SER A 213 -11.97 12.48 -2.36
CA SER A 213 -11.27 13.75 -2.13
C SER A 213 -11.61 14.42 -0.79
N VAL A 214 -12.80 14.14 -0.24
CA VAL A 214 -13.32 14.72 1.01
C VAL A 214 -13.17 13.77 2.20
N LEU A 215 -13.20 12.46 1.97
CA LEU A 215 -13.21 11.46 3.04
C LEU A 215 -11.83 10.92 3.41
N ALA A 216 -10.88 10.90 2.48
CA ALA A 216 -9.53 10.41 2.72
C ALA A 216 -8.70 11.39 3.56
N ASP A 217 -7.72 10.86 4.29
CA ASP A 217 -6.81 11.64 5.13
C ASP A 217 -5.99 12.60 4.22
N PRO A 218 -5.93 13.92 4.51
CA PRO A 218 -5.23 14.87 3.64
C PRO A 218 -3.76 14.48 3.41
N GLY A 219 -3.35 14.38 2.14
CA GLY A 219 -2.03 13.88 1.74
C GLY A 219 -1.93 12.35 1.53
N SER A 220 -2.98 11.58 1.83
CA SER A 220 -3.01 10.13 1.62
C SER A 220 -3.59 9.65 0.28
N LEU A 221 -3.99 10.57 -0.60
CA LEU A 221 -4.65 10.30 -1.89
C LEU A 221 -3.70 9.63 -2.90
N GLY A 222 -3.39 8.35 -2.70
CA GLY A 222 -2.32 7.66 -3.42
C GLY A 222 -1.48 6.70 -2.56
N SER A 223 -1.56 6.83 -1.24
CA SER A 223 -0.63 6.25 -0.28
C SER A 223 -1.31 5.20 0.61
N TYR A 224 -0.55 4.17 0.99
CA TYR A 224 -0.94 3.32 2.12
C TYR A 224 -0.85 4.10 3.45
N PRO A 225 -1.55 3.67 4.51
CA PRO A 225 -1.38 4.29 5.83
C PRO A 225 0.06 4.11 6.31
N ASP A 226 0.72 5.20 6.74
CA ASP A 226 2.09 5.16 7.26
C ASP A 226 2.22 4.38 8.57
N CYS A 227 1.10 4.19 9.27
CA CYS A 227 1.02 3.33 10.44
C CYS A 227 0.89 1.85 10.06
N ARG A 228 1.51 0.98 10.86
CA ARG A 228 1.15 -0.45 10.86
C ARG A 228 -0.30 -0.58 11.35
N TRP A 229 -1.07 -1.52 10.81
CA TRP A 229 -2.44 -1.79 11.24
C TRP A 229 -2.80 -3.26 10.98
N SER A 230 -3.78 -3.77 11.70
CA SER A 230 -4.35 -5.11 11.48
C SER A 230 -5.70 -4.98 10.80
N ILE A 231 -5.82 -5.51 9.58
CA ILE A 231 -7.08 -5.65 8.86
C ILE A 231 -7.96 -6.64 9.64
N GLU A 232 -9.18 -6.21 9.99
CA GLU A 232 -10.20 -7.03 10.65
C GLU A 232 -11.18 -7.61 9.63
N THR A 233 -11.53 -6.84 8.61
CA THR A 233 -12.50 -7.21 7.57
C THR A 233 -12.11 -6.58 6.23
N SER A 234 -12.59 -7.15 5.13
CA SER A 234 -12.45 -6.61 3.79
C SER A 234 -13.68 -6.94 2.96
N GLY A 235 -13.99 -6.09 1.99
CA GLY A 235 -15.12 -6.27 1.08
C GLY A 235 -14.78 -5.84 -0.34
N ALA A 236 -15.41 -6.48 -1.31
CA ALA A 236 -15.34 -6.13 -2.73
C ALA A 236 -16.71 -5.64 -3.22
N GLY A 237 -16.74 -4.42 -3.76
CA GLY A 237 -17.93 -3.80 -4.33
C GLY A 237 -17.89 -3.80 -5.85
N ALA A 238 -18.97 -4.24 -6.50
CA ALA A 238 -18.99 -4.54 -7.93
C ALA A 238 -19.85 -3.53 -8.71
N GLY A 239 -19.27 -2.93 -9.75
CA GLY A 239 -19.99 -1.95 -10.58
C GLY A 239 -20.74 -2.61 -11.73
N THR A 240 -21.77 -1.92 -12.25
CA THR A 240 -22.69 -2.40 -13.30
C THR A 240 -22.02 -2.99 -14.55
N ARG A 241 -20.90 -2.41 -15.03
CA ARG A 241 -20.23 -2.80 -16.27
C ARG A 241 -19.60 -4.21 -16.14
N GLU A 242 -19.72 -5.02 -17.19
CA GLU A 242 -18.96 -6.27 -17.34
C GLU A 242 -17.70 -6.06 -18.19
N ARG A 243 -16.62 -6.73 -17.79
CA ARG A 243 -15.27 -6.59 -18.35
C ARG A 243 -14.57 -7.94 -18.29
N GLU A 244 -14.08 -8.41 -19.44
CA GLU A 244 -13.50 -9.77 -19.57
C GLU A 244 -12.08 -9.87 -19.00
N ALA A 245 -11.24 -8.86 -19.26
CA ALA A 245 -9.81 -8.90 -18.94
C ALA A 245 -9.45 -8.43 -17.51
N TYR A 246 -10.38 -7.83 -16.77
CA TYR A 246 -10.16 -7.30 -15.42
C TYR A 246 -11.50 -7.13 -14.68
N PRO A 247 -11.58 -7.44 -13.38
CA PRO A 247 -12.83 -7.36 -12.62
C PRO A 247 -13.25 -5.91 -12.39
N ASN A 248 -14.52 -5.59 -12.67
CA ASN A 248 -15.10 -4.27 -12.41
C ASN A 248 -15.47 -4.10 -10.93
N ILE A 249 -14.47 -4.07 -10.05
CA ILE A 249 -14.63 -4.01 -8.58
C ILE A 249 -13.71 -2.96 -7.94
N VAL A 250 -14.17 -2.37 -6.84
CA VAL A 250 -13.33 -1.67 -5.85
C VAL A 250 -13.20 -2.56 -4.62
N ARG A 251 -12.09 -2.47 -3.87
CA ARG A 251 -11.96 -3.19 -2.59
C ARG A 251 -11.82 -2.22 -1.44
N VAL A 252 -12.38 -2.57 -0.28
CA VAL A 252 -12.10 -1.90 1.00
C VAL A 252 -11.46 -2.90 1.97
N MET A 253 -10.50 -2.43 2.74
CA MET A 253 -9.90 -3.15 3.88
C MET A 253 -10.08 -2.27 5.11
N ILE A 254 -10.65 -2.81 6.19
CA ILE A 254 -11.00 -2.06 7.41
C ILE A 254 -10.34 -2.73 8.60
N GLY A 255 -9.78 -1.95 9.52
CA GLY A 255 -9.04 -2.48 10.65
C GLY A 255 -8.53 -1.44 11.63
N ILE A 256 -7.63 -1.85 12.50
CA ILE A 256 -7.20 -1.10 13.69
C ILE A 256 -5.70 -0.75 13.61
N PRO A 257 -5.30 0.53 13.76
CA PRO A 257 -3.92 0.92 14.03
C PRO A 257 -3.58 0.73 15.52
N PRO A 258 -2.30 0.55 15.89
CA PRO A 258 -1.90 0.39 17.29
C PRO A 258 -2.25 1.63 18.11
N THR A 259 -2.98 1.43 19.20
CA THR A 259 -3.47 2.51 20.06
C THR A 259 -2.32 3.27 20.73
N ALA A 260 -2.17 4.55 20.40
CA ALA A 260 -1.26 5.45 21.10
C ALA A 260 -1.76 5.72 22.54
N ALA A 261 -0.95 5.37 23.54
CA ALA A 261 -1.27 5.64 24.93
C ALA A 261 -1.08 7.15 25.23
N LYS A 262 -2.12 7.82 25.74
CA LYS A 262 -2.02 9.21 26.19
C LYS A 262 -1.19 9.27 27.47
N ALA A 263 -0.09 10.04 27.45
CA ALA A 263 0.57 10.46 28.68
C ALA A 263 -0.42 11.27 29.54
N HIS A 264 -0.57 10.90 30.82
CA HIS A 264 -1.11 11.79 31.83
C HIS A 264 0.06 12.50 32.49
N GLY A 265 -0.01 13.83 32.58
CA GLY A 265 0.92 14.60 33.38
C GLY A 265 0.78 14.25 34.87
N GLY A 266 1.91 14.24 35.56
CA GLY A 266 2.00 14.08 37.00
C GLY A 266 3.08 14.99 37.54
N GLU A 267 2.67 16.14 38.06
CA GLU A 267 3.47 16.87 39.05
C GLU A 267 3.46 16.08 40.38
N ASP A 268 4.08 16.63 41.44
CA ASP A 268 4.24 16.01 42.76
C ASP A 268 5.06 14.69 42.82
N THR A 269 6.37 14.82 43.02
CA THR A 269 6.95 14.63 44.37
C THR A 269 8.48 14.81 44.39
N VAL A 270 8.95 16.00 44.75
CA VAL A 270 10.38 16.26 45.06
C VAL A 270 10.60 16.20 46.57
N GLU A 271 10.62 14.99 47.15
CA GLU A 271 11.20 14.77 48.50
C GLU A 271 11.44 13.27 48.81
N SER A 272 12.67 12.78 48.66
CA SER A 272 13.18 11.57 49.37
C SER A 272 14.67 11.23 49.15
N GLU A 273 15.34 11.69 48.08
CA GLU A 273 16.75 11.37 47.82
C GLU A 273 17.78 12.27 48.54
N ARG A 274 17.58 12.52 49.85
CA ARG A 274 18.57 13.21 50.72
C ARG A 274 18.99 12.40 51.96
N ALA A 275 19.08 11.08 51.80
CA ALA A 275 19.75 10.17 52.73
C ALA A 275 20.69 9.20 52.00
N ILE A 276 21.60 8.56 52.73
CA ILE A 276 22.48 7.47 52.24
C ILE A 276 23.48 7.90 51.14
N ARG A 277 24.24 8.98 51.37
CA ARG A 277 25.51 9.25 50.67
C ARG A 277 26.66 9.59 51.62
N ALA A 278 26.96 8.66 52.53
CA ALA A 278 28.15 8.67 53.38
C ALA A 278 28.55 7.25 53.81
N ARG A 279 29.86 6.98 53.88
CA ARG A 279 30.51 5.68 54.14
C ARG A 279 30.33 4.67 52.99
N GLY A 280 31.38 4.01 52.50
CA GLY A 280 32.81 4.16 52.76
C GLY A 280 33.63 3.32 51.75
N ALA A 281 34.89 3.69 51.54
CA ALA A 281 35.81 2.97 50.64
C ALA A 281 36.88 2.20 51.44
N GLY A 282 37.42 1.12 50.87
CA GLY A 282 38.60 0.45 51.40
C GLY A 282 38.84 -0.97 50.84
N GLU A 283 40.06 -1.18 50.31
CA GLU A 283 40.89 -2.40 50.45
C GLU A 283 40.40 -3.75 49.83
N THR A 284 41.23 -4.70 49.38
CA THR A 284 42.62 -4.73 48.83
C THR A 284 42.74 -6.03 47.98
N ALA A 285 43.87 -6.28 47.28
CA ALA A 285 44.08 -7.46 46.41
C ALA A 285 45.23 -8.37 46.88
N THR A 286 45.24 -9.65 46.46
CA THR A 286 46.43 -10.54 46.41
C THR A 286 46.28 -11.79 45.51
N ASP A 287 47.26 -11.99 44.62
CA ASP A 287 48.03 -13.20 44.25
C ASP A 287 47.40 -14.55 43.79
N ALA A 288 47.36 -14.71 42.46
CA ALA A 288 48.12 -15.68 41.63
C ALA A 288 48.38 -17.17 42.04
N LYS A 289 48.16 -18.10 41.07
CA LYS A 289 49.20 -19.05 40.61
C LYS A 289 48.91 -19.80 39.29
N GLU A 290 50.01 -20.16 38.62
CA GLU A 290 50.19 -21.05 37.44
C GLU A 290 50.25 -22.55 37.84
N VAL A 291 50.31 -23.62 37.00
CA VAL A 291 50.27 -23.86 35.52
C VAL A 291 49.91 -25.34 35.28
N SER A 292 49.37 -25.72 34.10
CA SER A 292 49.71 -26.98 33.39
C SER A 292 48.99 -27.09 32.02
N LYS A 293 49.53 -27.93 31.12
CA LYS A 293 49.00 -28.19 29.76
C LYS A 293 48.61 -29.66 29.62
N ALA A 294 47.49 -29.96 28.95
CA ALA A 294 47.44 -30.96 27.86
C ALA A 294 46.08 -31.01 27.16
N SER A 295 46.14 -31.24 25.85
CA SER A 295 45.07 -31.44 24.87
C SER A 295 43.85 -32.27 25.32
N GLN A 296 42.65 -31.68 25.25
CA GLN A 296 41.37 -32.39 25.03
C GLN A 296 40.36 -31.43 24.34
N VAL A 297 39.46 -31.98 23.52
CA VAL A 297 38.59 -31.21 22.61
C VAL A 297 37.35 -30.63 23.32
N PRO A 298 37.12 -29.31 23.28
CA PRO A 298 35.81 -28.71 23.53
C PRO A 298 35.13 -28.39 22.17
N GLY A 299 33.85 -28.72 21.94
CA GLY A 299 32.78 -28.77 22.92
C GLY A 299 32.26 -27.35 23.13
N SER A 300 31.37 -26.90 22.24
CA SER A 300 30.90 -25.51 22.12
C SER A 300 30.02 -25.08 23.30
N ARG A 301 30.66 -24.79 24.44
CA ARG A 301 30.00 -24.18 25.60
C ARG A 301 29.40 -22.84 25.17
N GLY A 302 28.13 -22.62 25.51
CA GLY A 302 27.36 -21.48 25.02
C GLY A 302 28.05 -20.14 25.32
N LYS A 303 28.25 -19.31 24.29
CA LYS A 303 28.54 -17.90 24.48
C LYS A 303 27.37 -17.27 25.23
N SER A 304 27.62 -16.76 26.43
CA SER A 304 26.64 -15.96 27.18
C SER A 304 26.19 -14.79 26.31
N VAL A 305 24.94 -14.83 25.84
CA VAL A 305 24.39 -13.79 24.97
C VAL A 305 24.14 -12.56 25.83
N ASN A 306 25.05 -11.58 25.75
CA ASN A 306 24.80 -10.25 26.31
C ASN A 306 23.49 -9.71 25.73
N PRO A 307 22.56 -9.21 26.56
CA PRO A 307 21.34 -8.60 26.06
C PRO A 307 21.70 -7.31 25.33
N SER A 308 21.54 -7.32 23.99
CA SER A 308 21.42 -6.08 23.23
C SER A 308 20.13 -5.40 23.67
N GLY A 309 20.25 -4.34 24.46
CA GLY A 309 19.11 -3.51 24.85
C GLY A 309 18.54 -2.74 23.66
N THR A 310 17.51 -1.94 23.91
CA THR A 310 17.11 -0.88 22.98
C THR A 310 18.28 0.08 22.81
N GLN A 311 18.91 0.01 21.64
CA GLN A 311 19.87 1.00 21.19
C GLN A 311 19.38 1.48 19.83
N ASP A 312 19.11 2.78 19.73
CA ASP A 312 19.08 3.42 18.42
C ASP A 312 20.48 3.28 17.83
N THR A 313 20.61 2.36 16.88
CA THR A 313 21.92 1.92 16.37
C THR A 313 22.17 2.63 15.05
N GLU A 314 23.20 3.48 14.99
CA GLU A 314 23.70 3.96 13.69
C GLU A 314 24.34 2.80 12.92
N LEU A 315 23.92 2.63 11.68
CA LEU A 315 24.37 1.63 10.71
C LEU A 315 24.60 2.30 9.36
N VAL A 316 25.23 1.59 8.44
CA VAL A 316 25.40 2.03 7.05
C VAL A 316 24.73 1.04 6.11
N VAL A 317 23.90 1.57 5.20
CA VAL A 317 23.44 0.85 4.01
C VAL A 317 24.37 1.23 2.87
N MET A 318 25.00 0.22 2.28
CA MET A 318 25.92 0.31 1.15
C MET A 318 25.26 -0.39 -0.04
N GLU A 319 25.34 0.18 -1.22
CA GLU A 319 24.76 -0.41 -2.43
C GLU A 319 25.64 -0.22 -3.67
N CYS A 320 25.53 -1.16 -4.61
CA CYS A 320 26.07 -1.01 -5.96
C CYS A 320 25.15 -1.68 -6.98
N ASN A 321 25.23 -1.24 -8.24
CA ASN A 321 24.50 -1.87 -9.34
C ASN A 321 25.49 -2.67 -10.20
N ILE A 322 25.05 -3.83 -10.69
CA ILE A 322 25.90 -4.81 -11.37
C ILE A 322 25.12 -5.43 -12.53
N ASP A 323 25.55 -5.19 -13.78
CA ASP A 323 24.88 -5.67 -15.02
C ASP A 323 25.69 -6.74 -15.79
N ASP A 324 26.82 -7.17 -15.25
CA ASP A 324 27.85 -8.01 -15.87
C ASP A 324 28.38 -9.14 -14.96
N MET A 325 27.64 -9.48 -13.90
CA MET A 325 27.96 -10.57 -12.96
C MET A 325 26.91 -11.70 -13.02
N THR A 326 27.34 -12.95 -12.82
CA THR A 326 26.43 -14.12 -12.81
C THR A 326 25.69 -14.29 -11.48
N GLY A 327 24.52 -14.93 -11.51
CA GLY A 327 23.75 -15.26 -10.31
C GLY A 327 24.47 -16.22 -9.34
N GLU A 328 25.44 -17.00 -9.83
CA GLU A 328 26.27 -17.89 -8.99
C GLU A 328 27.25 -17.10 -8.12
N LEU A 329 27.95 -16.11 -8.71
CA LEU A 329 28.81 -15.18 -8.00
C LEU A 329 27.99 -14.32 -7.01
N ALA A 330 26.80 -13.87 -7.44
CA ALA A 330 25.87 -13.17 -6.56
C ALA A 330 25.49 -14.02 -5.32
N GLY A 331 25.09 -15.27 -5.53
CA GLY A 331 24.73 -16.19 -4.45
C GLY A 331 25.88 -16.50 -3.49
N HIS A 332 27.11 -16.57 -4.00
CA HIS A 332 28.31 -16.73 -3.17
C HIS A 332 28.57 -15.48 -2.30
N LEU A 333 28.52 -14.29 -2.90
CA LEU A 333 28.92 -13.04 -2.25
C LEU A 333 28.12 -12.70 -0.99
N ILE A 334 26.81 -12.98 -0.95
CA ILE A 334 26.00 -12.79 0.28
C ILE A 334 26.60 -13.58 1.46
N ALA A 335 27.00 -14.84 1.24
CA ALA A 335 27.58 -15.67 2.29
C ALA A 335 28.98 -15.19 2.74
N GLU A 336 29.73 -14.55 1.85
CA GLU A 336 31.03 -13.94 2.16
C GLU A 336 30.88 -12.60 2.92
N LEU A 337 29.90 -11.76 2.56
CA LEU A 337 29.63 -10.48 3.23
C LEU A 337 29.09 -10.68 4.66
N LEU A 338 28.17 -11.61 4.84
CA LEU A 338 27.66 -11.99 6.17
C LEU A 338 28.77 -12.58 7.05
N ARG A 339 29.75 -13.29 6.47
CA ARG A 339 30.94 -13.76 7.20
C ARG A 339 31.94 -12.63 7.50
N GLY A 340 32.01 -11.63 6.65
CA GLY A 340 32.73 -10.36 6.89
C GLY A 340 32.10 -9.47 7.97
N GLY A 341 30.92 -9.83 8.48
CA GLY A 341 30.25 -9.12 9.58
C GLY A 341 29.16 -8.14 9.13
N ALA A 342 28.71 -8.21 7.88
CA ALA A 342 27.44 -7.59 7.49
C ALA A 342 26.30 -8.13 8.36
N LEU A 343 25.35 -7.26 8.72
CA LEU A 343 24.16 -7.59 9.51
C LEU A 343 23.04 -8.14 8.64
N ASP A 344 23.00 -7.70 7.38
CA ASP A 344 22.11 -8.20 6.32
C ASP A 344 22.75 -7.91 4.95
N ALA A 345 22.40 -8.70 3.93
CA ALA A 345 22.85 -8.51 2.54
C ALA A 345 21.85 -9.15 1.57
N TRP A 346 21.38 -8.39 0.58
CA TRP A 346 20.35 -8.84 -0.37
C TRP A 346 20.55 -8.26 -1.77
N TYR A 347 19.80 -8.80 -2.74
CA TYR A 347 19.73 -8.28 -4.10
C TYR A 347 18.32 -7.80 -4.45
N THR A 348 18.26 -6.73 -5.25
CA THR A 348 17.03 -6.27 -5.92
C THR A 348 17.23 -6.38 -7.44
N ASN A 349 16.31 -7.05 -8.14
CA ASN A 349 16.33 -7.11 -9.60
C ASN A 349 15.95 -5.73 -10.19
N ILE A 350 16.76 -5.22 -11.11
CA ILE A 350 16.56 -3.93 -11.78
C ILE A 350 16.78 -4.05 -13.29
N LEU A 351 16.38 -3.01 -14.04
CA LEU A 351 16.68 -2.85 -15.46
C LEU A 351 17.56 -1.62 -15.65
N MET A 352 18.68 -1.78 -16.35
CA MET A 352 19.67 -0.72 -16.61
C MET A 352 19.72 -0.31 -18.08
N LYS A 353 20.42 0.81 -18.35
CA LYS A 353 20.66 1.35 -19.69
C LYS A 353 21.14 0.28 -20.68
N LYS A 354 20.78 0.44 -21.96
CA LYS A 354 20.93 -0.58 -23.01
C LYS A 354 20.08 -1.86 -22.75
N ASN A 355 18.96 -1.72 -22.04
CA ASN A 355 17.99 -2.78 -21.73
C ASN A 355 18.61 -4.01 -21.05
N ARG A 356 19.46 -3.77 -20.05
CA ARG A 356 20.21 -4.83 -19.36
C ARG A 356 19.53 -5.23 -18.05
N PRO A 357 19.10 -6.49 -17.88
CA PRO A 357 18.75 -7.04 -16.57
C PRO A 357 19.97 -6.99 -15.66
N ALA A 358 19.81 -6.46 -14.46
CA ALA A 358 20.90 -6.18 -13.54
C ALA A 358 20.47 -6.37 -12.08
N LEU A 359 21.43 -6.41 -11.18
CA LEU A 359 21.21 -6.54 -9.74
C LEU A 359 21.69 -5.29 -9.02
N THR A 360 20.85 -4.72 -8.15
CA THR A 360 21.34 -3.88 -7.05
C THR A 360 21.73 -4.81 -5.91
N LEU A 361 23.01 -4.83 -5.53
CA LEU A 361 23.45 -5.34 -4.23
C LEU A 361 23.16 -4.28 -3.18
N SER A 362 22.59 -4.67 -2.04
CA SER A 362 22.41 -3.81 -0.87
C SER A 362 22.89 -4.54 0.38
N VAL A 363 23.67 -3.86 1.23
CA VAL A 363 24.38 -4.44 2.38
C VAL A 363 24.23 -3.53 3.60
N LEU A 364 23.79 -4.07 4.73
CA LEU A 364 23.63 -3.35 5.99
C LEU A 364 24.75 -3.74 6.97
N CYS A 365 25.53 -2.78 7.48
CA CYS A 365 26.64 -3.05 8.39
C CYS A 365 26.79 -2.01 9.52
N PRO A 366 27.55 -2.29 10.59
CA PRO A 366 28.01 -1.27 11.53
C PRO A 366 29.06 -0.37 10.85
N PRO A 367 29.13 0.94 11.14
CA PRO A 367 30.10 1.85 10.51
C PRO A 367 31.57 1.41 10.64
N GLN A 368 31.90 0.63 11.67
CA GLN A 368 33.26 0.14 11.92
C GLN A 368 33.72 -0.99 10.96
N LEU A 369 32.81 -1.57 10.17
CA LEU A 369 33.12 -2.60 9.16
C LEU A 369 32.94 -2.09 7.72
N GLU A 370 32.46 -0.85 7.57
CA GLU A 370 32.06 -0.23 6.31
C GLU A 370 33.17 -0.29 5.24
N GLU A 371 34.36 0.24 5.54
CA GLU A 371 35.49 0.26 4.60
C GLU A 371 35.98 -1.15 4.22
N THR A 372 35.94 -2.08 5.17
CA THR A 372 36.35 -3.48 4.93
C THR A 372 35.38 -4.18 3.98
N LEU A 373 34.06 -3.93 4.15
CA LEU A 373 33.02 -4.50 3.29
C LEU A 373 32.96 -3.82 1.93
N ILE A 374 33.24 -2.51 1.82
CA ILE A 374 33.39 -1.82 0.53
C ILE A 374 34.56 -2.42 -0.26
N LEU A 375 35.73 -2.61 0.36
CA LEU A 375 36.89 -3.24 -0.28
C LEU A 375 36.62 -4.70 -0.67
N GLN A 376 35.77 -5.41 0.07
CA GLN A 376 35.31 -6.74 -0.32
C GLN A 376 34.37 -6.69 -1.54
N ILE A 377 33.38 -5.79 -1.57
CA ILE A 377 32.47 -5.61 -2.72
C ILE A 377 33.26 -5.26 -3.99
N LEU A 378 34.23 -4.34 -3.90
CA LEU A 378 35.08 -3.93 -5.03
C LEU A 378 36.08 -5.00 -5.49
N ARG A 379 36.31 -6.06 -4.69
CA ARG A 379 37.16 -7.20 -5.06
C ARG A 379 36.36 -8.35 -5.67
N GLU A 380 35.18 -8.63 -5.14
CA GLU A 380 34.35 -9.78 -5.53
C GLU A 380 33.30 -9.43 -6.61
N THR A 381 33.18 -8.17 -7.03
CA THR A 381 32.25 -7.73 -8.08
C THR A 381 32.95 -6.83 -9.11
N PRO A 382 32.46 -6.76 -10.36
CA PRO A 382 32.97 -5.84 -11.38
C PRO A 382 32.56 -4.37 -11.16
N THR A 383 31.91 -4.02 -10.04
CA THR A 383 31.40 -2.66 -9.82
C THR A 383 32.54 -1.66 -9.60
N LEU A 384 32.43 -0.48 -10.21
CA LEU A 384 33.45 0.57 -10.10
C LEU A 384 33.30 1.45 -8.84
N GLY A 385 32.21 1.29 -8.08
CA GLY A 385 31.93 2.11 -6.91
C GLY A 385 30.71 1.66 -6.11
N VAL A 386 30.69 2.04 -4.83
CA VAL A 386 29.62 1.72 -3.88
C VAL A 386 29.04 3.02 -3.34
N ARG A 387 27.73 3.23 -3.50
CA ARG A 387 27.00 4.34 -2.85
C ARG A 387 26.67 3.95 -1.41
N ARG A 388 26.66 4.91 -0.50
CA ARG A 388 26.46 4.65 0.94
C ARG A 388 25.63 5.73 1.61
N HIS A 389 24.81 5.34 2.58
CA HIS A 389 24.10 6.26 3.46
C HIS A 389 23.98 5.69 4.88
N ARG A 390 23.99 6.58 5.88
CA ARG A 390 23.79 6.21 7.29
C ARG A 390 22.30 6.04 7.57
N VAL A 391 21.95 5.03 8.36
CA VAL A 391 20.59 4.75 8.83
C VAL A 391 20.57 4.54 10.33
N ARG A 392 19.49 4.94 10.98
CA ARG A 392 19.24 4.68 12.41
C ARG A 392 18.29 3.51 12.57
N ARG A 393 18.68 2.51 13.37
CA ARG A 393 17.88 1.31 13.62
C ARG A 393 17.51 1.20 15.09
N PHE A 394 16.26 1.49 15.41
CA PHE A 394 15.63 1.09 16.66
C PHE A 394 15.38 -0.44 16.64
N ALA A 395 16.16 -1.18 17.43
CA ALA A 395 16.00 -2.62 17.59
C ALA A 395 15.30 -2.95 18.93
N CYS A 396 14.24 -3.78 18.88
CA CYS A 396 13.66 -4.34 20.11
C CYS A 396 14.68 -5.25 20.83
N PRO A 397 14.76 -5.24 22.17
CA PRO A 397 15.62 -6.15 22.90
C PRO A 397 15.22 -7.60 22.59
N ARG A 398 16.21 -8.46 22.35
CA ARG A 398 15.96 -9.87 22.00
C ARG A 398 16.63 -10.80 23.00
N LEU A 399 15.94 -11.89 23.32
CA LEU A 399 16.40 -12.90 24.26
C LEU A 399 16.22 -14.29 23.64
N MET A 400 17.29 -15.07 23.59
CA MET A 400 17.22 -16.47 23.16
C MET A 400 16.80 -17.35 24.35
N ARG A 401 15.82 -18.21 24.13
CA ARG A 401 15.42 -19.30 25.05
C ARG A 401 15.47 -20.63 24.31
N GLU A 402 15.50 -21.70 25.07
CA GLU A 402 15.33 -23.07 24.57
C GLU A 402 13.95 -23.57 25.04
N VAL A 403 13.25 -24.28 24.16
CA VAL A 403 11.98 -24.97 24.47
C VAL A 403 12.11 -26.44 24.09
N GLU A 404 11.60 -27.32 24.94
CA GLU A 404 11.54 -28.76 24.65
C GLU A 404 10.34 -29.08 23.78
N THR A 405 10.56 -29.83 22.71
CA THR A 405 9.51 -30.28 21.78
C THR A 405 9.50 -31.80 21.68
N SER A 406 8.46 -32.37 21.07
CA SER A 406 8.40 -33.80 20.71
C SER A 406 9.54 -34.27 19.77
N PHE A 407 10.32 -33.35 19.22
CA PHE A 407 11.47 -33.60 18.35
C PHE A 407 12.80 -33.15 18.99
N GLY A 408 12.80 -32.81 20.29
CA GLY A 408 13.95 -32.28 21.02
C GLY A 408 13.97 -30.75 21.17
N THR A 409 15.05 -30.23 21.75
CA THR A 409 15.23 -28.82 22.11
C THR A 409 15.34 -27.90 20.88
N VAL A 410 14.52 -26.86 20.82
CA VAL A 410 14.57 -25.81 19.80
C VAL A 410 14.86 -24.45 20.44
N ARG A 411 15.81 -23.68 19.88
CA ARG A 411 16.03 -22.30 20.30
C ARG A 411 14.95 -21.39 19.73
N VAL A 412 14.47 -20.45 20.54
CA VAL A 412 13.43 -19.48 20.20
C VAL A 412 13.96 -18.07 20.47
N LYS A 413 13.83 -17.21 19.47
CA LYS A 413 14.14 -15.78 19.53
C LYS A 413 12.90 -15.04 20.03
N LEU A 414 12.93 -14.61 21.29
CA LEU A 414 11.90 -13.75 21.88
C LEU A 414 12.27 -12.29 21.61
N ALA A 415 11.39 -11.55 20.93
CA ALA A 415 11.41 -10.10 20.91
C ALA A 415 10.69 -9.59 22.17
N LEU A 416 11.35 -8.73 22.95
CA LEU A 416 10.79 -8.12 24.16
C LEU A 416 10.21 -6.75 23.81
N SER A 417 9.07 -6.40 24.39
CA SER A 417 8.53 -5.05 24.30
C SER A 417 9.43 -4.09 25.06
N PRO A 418 9.83 -2.94 24.47
CA PRO A 418 10.51 -1.88 25.18
C PRO A 418 9.55 -1.00 26.01
N VAL A 419 8.23 -1.14 25.80
CA VAL A 419 7.22 -0.33 26.49
C VAL A 419 6.95 -0.92 27.88
N ASN A 420 7.02 -0.05 28.89
CA ASN A 420 7.08 -0.41 30.31
C ASN A 420 5.80 -1.11 30.81
N THR A 421 5.78 -2.44 30.72
CA THR A 421 4.71 -3.30 31.24
C THR A 421 5.02 -3.67 32.69
N GLY A 422 4.17 -3.21 33.62
CA GLY A 422 4.38 -3.35 35.05
C GLY A 422 4.63 -4.80 35.49
N GLN A 423 5.79 -5.03 36.10
CA GLN A 423 6.20 -6.30 36.72
C GLN A 423 6.16 -7.58 35.84
N ASN A 424 6.20 -7.47 34.50
CA ASN A 424 6.80 -8.50 33.62
C ASN A 424 6.90 -7.94 32.19
N GLY A 425 8.12 -7.73 31.69
CA GLY A 425 8.34 -7.18 30.35
C GLY A 425 7.82 -8.14 29.26
N ALA A 426 6.74 -7.73 28.60
CA ALA A 426 6.00 -8.59 27.68
C ALA A 426 6.83 -9.06 26.47
N VAL A 427 6.65 -10.32 26.06
CA VAL A 427 7.18 -10.84 24.79
C VAL A 427 6.30 -10.29 23.67
N ALA A 428 6.85 -9.41 22.84
CA ALA A 428 6.19 -8.83 21.68
C ALA A 428 6.12 -9.80 20.48
N GLY A 429 6.92 -10.87 20.48
CA GLY A 429 6.85 -11.94 19.51
C GLY A 429 7.87 -13.05 19.77
N ALA A 430 7.57 -14.27 19.34
CA ALA A 430 8.43 -15.43 19.52
C ALA A 430 8.60 -16.18 18.18
N LYS A 431 9.86 -16.33 17.72
CA LYS A 431 10.18 -17.04 16.48
C LYS A 431 11.19 -18.17 16.76
N PRO A 432 10.84 -19.45 16.58
CA PRO A 432 11.79 -20.55 16.58
C PRO A 432 12.92 -20.32 15.57
N GLU A 433 14.15 -20.71 15.90
CA GLU A 433 15.26 -20.70 14.97
C GLU A 433 15.06 -21.80 13.92
N PHE A 434 15.08 -21.39 12.65
CA PHE A 434 14.71 -22.27 11.54
C PHE A 434 15.73 -23.41 11.36
N ASP A 435 17.01 -23.13 11.56
CA ASP A 435 18.10 -24.12 11.41
C ASP A 435 17.98 -25.27 12.42
N ASP A 436 17.56 -24.99 13.65
CA ASP A 436 17.27 -26.01 14.66
C ASP A 436 16.09 -26.87 14.20
N CYS A 437 15.02 -26.23 13.71
CA CYS A 437 13.85 -26.91 13.19
C CYS A 437 14.18 -27.81 11.98
N VAL A 438 15.07 -27.36 11.09
CA VAL A 438 15.56 -28.14 9.94
C VAL A 438 16.44 -29.30 10.39
N ALA A 439 17.36 -29.09 11.33
CA ALA A 439 18.24 -30.12 11.84
C ALA A 439 17.48 -31.24 12.56
N LEU A 440 16.47 -30.89 13.37
CA LEU A 440 15.61 -31.88 14.02
C LEU A 440 14.66 -32.56 13.03
N ALA A 441 14.10 -31.83 12.07
CA ALA A 441 13.25 -32.39 11.02
C ALA A 441 13.99 -33.47 10.20
N ALA A 442 15.26 -33.21 9.84
CA ALA A 442 16.12 -34.19 9.17
C ALA A 442 16.42 -35.42 10.05
N ARG A 443 16.74 -35.22 11.34
CA ARG A 443 17.00 -36.32 12.29
C ARG A 443 15.79 -37.22 12.55
N HIS A 444 14.60 -36.63 12.60
CA HIS A 444 13.34 -37.34 12.88
C HIS A 444 12.57 -37.75 11.62
N ALA A 445 13.10 -37.48 10.42
CA ALA A 445 12.48 -37.76 9.12
C ALA A 445 11.05 -37.18 8.98
N VAL A 446 10.81 -35.98 9.52
CA VAL A 446 9.51 -35.28 9.49
C VAL A 446 9.59 -33.97 8.71
N PRO A 447 8.47 -33.46 8.15
CA PRO A 447 8.44 -32.12 7.54
C PRO A 447 8.76 -31.01 8.56
N VAL A 448 9.62 -30.06 8.19
CA VAL A 448 10.05 -28.92 9.04
C VAL A 448 8.88 -28.15 9.67
N LYS A 449 7.76 -28.04 8.94
CA LYS A 449 6.52 -27.41 9.44
C LYS A 449 5.94 -28.06 10.70
N LEU A 450 6.16 -29.36 10.93
CA LEU A 450 5.71 -30.05 12.15
C LEU A 450 6.61 -29.70 13.35
N VAL A 451 7.93 -29.58 13.12
CA VAL A 451 8.88 -29.16 14.16
C VAL A 451 8.64 -27.69 14.54
N LEU A 452 8.41 -26.82 13.56
CA LEU A 452 7.99 -25.43 13.80
C LEU A 452 6.68 -25.35 14.59
N ALA A 453 5.65 -26.14 14.23
CA ALA A 453 4.39 -26.17 14.97
C ALA A 453 4.58 -26.65 16.42
N ALA A 454 5.40 -27.69 16.65
CA ALA A 454 5.73 -28.16 17.99
C ALA A 454 6.54 -27.12 18.80
N ALA A 455 7.49 -26.42 18.17
CA ALA A 455 8.25 -25.36 18.81
C ALA A 455 7.39 -24.14 19.18
N HIS A 456 6.36 -23.81 18.36
CA HIS A 456 5.37 -22.80 18.70
C HIS A 456 4.39 -23.27 19.80
N ALA A 457 4.00 -24.54 19.80
CA ALA A 457 3.14 -25.11 20.86
C ALA A 457 3.86 -25.27 22.21
N ALA A 458 5.19 -25.40 22.21
CA ALA A 458 6.03 -25.45 23.41
C ALA A 458 6.30 -24.07 24.06
N LEU A 459 5.72 -22.99 23.52
CA LEU A 459 5.82 -21.64 24.10
C LEU A 459 4.86 -21.50 25.30
N PRO A 460 5.33 -21.31 26.54
CA PRO A 460 4.45 -20.99 27.67
C PRO A 460 3.63 -19.72 27.42
N ALA A 461 2.35 -19.76 27.80
CA ALA A 461 1.36 -18.71 27.56
C ALA A 461 1.67 -17.37 28.26
N SER A 462 2.60 -17.35 29.22
CA SER A 462 3.12 -16.13 29.83
C SER A 462 4.61 -16.28 30.12
N TRP A 463 5.39 -15.23 29.84
CA TRP A 463 6.83 -15.20 30.09
C TRP A 463 7.15 -14.19 31.19
N SER A 464 7.54 -14.69 32.36
CA SER A 464 8.16 -13.84 33.38
C SER A 464 9.62 -13.56 33.04
N LEU A 465 10.00 -12.29 33.04
CA LEU A 465 11.42 -11.91 32.91
C LEU A 465 12.10 -12.05 34.28
N PRO A 466 13.27 -12.69 34.38
CA PRO A 466 14.00 -12.76 35.64
C PRO A 466 14.34 -11.35 36.14
N HIS A 467 14.20 -11.08 37.45
CA HIS A 467 14.40 -9.76 38.06
C HIS A 467 15.75 -9.07 37.76
N ARG A 468 16.76 -9.80 37.25
CA ARG A 468 18.04 -9.21 36.78
C ARG A 468 17.94 -8.49 35.42
N PHE A 469 16.87 -8.67 34.65
CA PHE A 469 16.65 -7.97 33.37
C PHE A 469 15.93 -6.64 33.52
N THR A 470 14.92 -6.56 34.41
CA THR A 470 14.14 -5.33 34.64
C THR A 470 15.04 -4.16 35.12
N ALA A 471 16.00 -4.44 36.00
CA ALA A 471 16.94 -3.45 36.54
C ALA A 471 17.97 -2.88 35.54
N ARG A 472 18.04 -3.40 34.30
CA ARG A 472 18.97 -2.91 33.27
C ARG A 472 18.27 -2.11 32.14
N LEU A 473 16.96 -2.26 31.99
CA LEU A 473 16.17 -1.47 31.04
C LEU A 473 15.90 -0.04 31.57
N SER A 474 15.78 0.14 32.89
CA SER A 474 15.46 1.42 33.54
C SER A 474 16.61 2.44 33.63
N LYS A 475 17.76 2.21 32.97
CA LYS A 475 18.94 3.09 33.00
C LYS A 475 19.46 3.48 31.61
N GLY A 476 18.64 3.31 30.57
CA GLY A 476 19.07 3.37 29.17
C GLY A 476 18.60 4.56 28.35
N VAL A 477 17.81 5.49 28.91
CA VAL A 477 17.27 6.64 28.17
C VAL A 477 17.35 7.90 29.03
N SER A 478 18.24 8.80 28.65
CA SER A 478 18.21 10.22 29.01
C SER A 478 18.22 10.99 27.70
N PHE A 479 17.09 11.63 27.36
CA PHE A 479 17.12 12.67 26.35
C PHE A 479 17.81 13.89 26.96
N ALA A 480 18.73 14.50 26.22
CA ALA A 480 19.14 15.86 26.50
C ALA A 480 18.06 16.77 25.91
N GLU A 481 17.54 17.67 26.73
CA GLU A 481 16.90 18.89 26.24
C GLU A 481 18.05 19.85 25.90
N GLU A 482 18.11 20.32 24.65
CA GLU A 482 18.96 21.45 24.26
C GLU A 482 18.07 22.68 24.12
N ASP A 483 18.48 23.78 24.73
CA ASP A 483 17.64 24.95 24.95
C ASP A 483 17.29 25.70 23.66
N VAL A 484 16.03 26.13 23.55
CA VAL A 484 15.58 27.04 22.47
C VAL A 484 15.70 28.48 22.96
N GLU A 485 16.91 29.03 22.91
CA GLU A 485 17.09 30.47 22.91
C GLU A 485 16.89 31.01 21.48
N GLY A 486 16.07 32.06 21.35
CA GLY A 486 15.70 32.63 20.07
C GLY A 486 16.14 34.09 19.95
N GLU A 487 16.92 34.39 18.91
CA GLU A 487 17.06 35.73 18.35
C GLU A 487 16.48 35.75 16.93
N GLY A 488 16.17 36.93 16.39
CA GLY A 488 15.53 37.06 15.08
C GLY A 488 15.81 38.39 14.41
N GLN A 489 15.37 38.50 13.15
CA GLN A 489 15.78 39.54 12.17
C GLN A 489 17.24 39.30 11.67
N ASP A 490 17.60 39.61 10.42
CA ASP A 490 16.89 40.33 9.36
C ASP A 490 17.22 39.81 7.94
N SER A 491 16.33 40.14 6.98
CA SER A 491 16.45 40.39 5.53
C SER A 491 17.43 39.65 4.58
N SER A 492 17.10 39.87 3.29
CA SER A 492 17.89 39.69 2.06
C SER A 492 17.81 38.34 1.32
N GLN A 493 17.95 38.44 0.00
CA GLN A 493 17.85 37.38 -0.99
C GLN A 493 19.27 36.95 -1.38
N ASP A 494 19.45 35.73 -1.89
CA ASP A 494 20.26 35.59 -3.11
C ASP A 494 19.94 34.31 -3.90
N TYR A 495 20.15 34.40 -5.21
CA TYR A 495 19.95 33.32 -6.19
C TYR A 495 21.33 32.91 -6.71
N TYR A 496 21.69 31.62 -6.69
CA TYR A 496 22.96 31.16 -7.27
C TYR A 496 22.78 30.20 -8.45
N HIS A 497 23.52 30.53 -9.51
CA HIS A 497 23.54 29.84 -10.79
C HIS A 497 24.28 28.48 -10.73
N TYR A 498 23.88 27.57 -11.62
CA TYR A 498 24.82 26.58 -12.16
C TYR A 498 25.64 27.21 -13.29
N PRO A 499 26.96 26.94 -13.38
CA PRO A 499 27.76 27.35 -14.51
C PRO A 499 27.44 26.52 -15.77
N VAL A 500 27.83 27.07 -16.93
CA VAL A 500 27.86 26.38 -18.22
C VAL A 500 29.33 26.35 -18.65
N ASP A 501 29.82 25.18 -19.05
CA ASP A 501 31.14 25.05 -19.66
C ASP A 501 30.98 25.12 -21.19
N ASP A 502 31.56 26.16 -21.80
CA ASP A 502 31.69 26.30 -23.25
C ASP A 502 33.01 25.65 -23.71
N ASP A 503 32.93 24.65 -24.59
CA ASP A 503 34.05 24.21 -25.45
C ASP A 503 33.66 24.50 -26.91
N ASN A 504 34.43 25.36 -27.60
CA ASN A 504 34.30 25.66 -29.02
C ASN A 504 35.59 25.28 -29.77
N ASP A 505 35.47 24.34 -30.71
CA ASP A 505 36.30 24.15 -31.91
C ASP A 505 35.25 23.95 -33.03
N ASP A 506 34.92 24.86 -33.95
CA ASP A 506 35.70 25.76 -34.84
C ASP A 506 36.22 25.06 -36.12
N ASP A 507 36.23 25.80 -37.24
CA ASP A 507 36.45 25.35 -38.65
C ASP A 507 35.45 24.30 -39.23
N GLY A 508 35.06 24.30 -40.51
CA GLY A 508 35.28 25.29 -41.58
C GLY A 508 34.76 24.81 -42.96
N ASP A 509 34.11 25.73 -43.69
CA ASP A 509 34.02 25.95 -45.15
C ASP A 509 33.81 24.82 -46.22
N ASP A 510 32.74 25.01 -47.01
CA ASP A 510 32.67 25.08 -48.50
C ASP A 510 32.79 23.85 -49.48
N ASP A 511 32.36 24.16 -50.73
CA ASP A 511 32.57 23.57 -52.06
C ASP A 511 31.93 22.22 -52.52
N ASP A 512 30.77 22.36 -53.20
CA ASP A 512 30.52 22.12 -54.64
C ASP A 512 30.70 20.76 -55.41
N ASP A 513 29.96 20.71 -56.53
CA ASP A 513 30.08 19.96 -57.80
C ASP A 513 29.82 18.43 -57.95
N ASP A 514 28.58 18.14 -58.37
CA ASP A 514 28.14 17.47 -59.63
C ASP A 514 28.65 16.08 -60.13
N SER A 515 27.64 15.29 -60.57
CA SER A 515 27.63 14.40 -61.76
C SER A 515 27.82 12.85 -61.71
N LYS A 516 26.67 12.16 -61.92
CA LYS A 516 26.35 11.12 -62.95
C LYS A 516 27.07 9.75 -63.01
N SER A 517 26.29 8.68 -62.80
CA SER A 517 26.18 7.39 -63.57
C SER A 517 25.28 6.40 -62.81
N ASP A 518 24.45 5.50 -63.37
CA ASP A 518 23.99 5.23 -64.75
C ASP A 518 22.55 4.61 -64.75
N ASP A 519 21.88 4.69 -65.91
CA ASP A 519 20.74 3.92 -66.48
C ASP A 519 19.83 2.96 -65.66
N GLY A 520 18.50 3.00 -65.95
CA GLY A 520 17.54 1.92 -65.61
C GLY A 520 16.03 2.25 -65.74
N ASP A 521 15.43 1.99 -66.90
CA ASP A 521 14.01 2.32 -67.25
C ASP A 521 12.93 1.42 -66.60
N ALA A 522 11.87 2.02 -65.99
CA ALA A 522 10.42 1.71 -66.16
C ALA A 522 9.54 2.39 -65.06
N LYS A 523 8.52 3.25 -65.30
CA LYS A 523 7.23 3.11 -66.02
C LYS A 523 6.23 2.13 -65.36
N LEU A 524 4.94 2.40 -65.06
CA LEU A 524 3.98 3.55 -65.08
C LEU A 524 2.83 3.14 -64.08
N ASP A 525 1.86 3.91 -63.56
CA ASP A 525 1.45 5.34 -63.49
C ASP A 525 0.61 5.51 -62.19
N VAL A 526 0.56 6.63 -61.46
CA VAL A 526 -0.17 7.92 -61.68
C VAL A 526 -1.70 7.82 -61.81
N GLU A 527 -2.45 8.16 -60.74
CA GLU A 527 -3.42 9.28 -60.71
C GLU A 527 -4.04 9.49 -59.30
N GLY A 528 -4.66 10.64 -59.06
CA GLY A 528 -5.42 10.90 -57.83
C GLY A 528 -6.11 12.29 -57.73
N ARG A 529 -7.01 12.41 -56.75
CA ARG A 529 -7.77 13.62 -56.32
C ARG A 529 -8.81 14.22 -57.29
N LYS A 530 -10.09 14.05 -56.94
CA LYS A 530 -11.22 15.04 -56.84
C LYS A 530 -12.52 14.24 -56.58
N GLY A 531 -13.51 14.64 -55.76
CA GLY A 531 -13.60 15.74 -54.80
C GLY A 531 -14.96 16.45 -54.84
N CYS A 532 -15.94 16.06 -53.99
CA CYS A 532 -17.15 16.87 -53.75
C CYS A 532 -17.94 16.57 -52.45
N ARG A 533 -18.71 17.59 -52.07
CA ARG A 533 -19.44 17.87 -50.82
C ARG A 533 -20.65 16.94 -50.50
N ASN A 534 -20.91 16.81 -49.20
CA ASN A 534 -22.20 16.73 -48.49
C ASN A 534 -23.48 16.33 -49.26
N VAL A 535 -24.06 15.18 -48.90
CA VAL A 535 -25.52 14.98 -48.80
C VAL A 535 -25.83 14.19 -47.50
N LYS A 536 -27.06 14.36 -46.98
CA LYS A 536 -27.60 13.75 -45.75
C LYS A 536 -27.51 12.22 -45.72
N MET A 537 -27.59 11.66 -44.52
CA MET A 537 -27.79 10.23 -44.29
C MET A 537 -28.97 10.03 -43.33
N ASP A 538 -30.14 9.66 -43.88
CA ASP A 538 -31.34 9.33 -43.13
C ASP A 538 -31.59 7.81 -43.19
N ASP A 539 -31.66 7.19 -42.01
CA ASP A 539 -32.48 6.02 -41.62
C ASP A 539 -32.38 4.63 -42.31
N ALA A 540 -32.91 3.64 -41.57
CA ALA A 540 -33.49 2.36 -42.02
C ALA A 540 -32.61 1.16 -42.48
N ARG A 541 -32.27 0.32 -41.48
CA ARG A 541 -32.79 -1.06 -41.29
C ARG A 541 -32.38 -2.27 -42.18
N GLN A 542 -32.27 -3.41 -41.46
CA GLN A 542 -32.77 -4.77 -41.77
C GLN A 542 -32.09 -5.68 -42.83
N CYS A 543 -31.85 -6.93 -42.37
CA CYS A 543 -32.04 -8.18 -43.13
C CYS A 543 -31.04 -8.53 -44.27
N LEU A 544 -30.87 -9.78 -44.71
CA LEU A 544 -31.52 -11.06 -44.32
C LEU A 544 -30.52 -12.25 -44.42
N LEU A 545 -31.01 -13.46 -44.12
CA LEU A 545 -30.25 -14.70 -43.94
C LEU A 545 -29.91 -15.47 -45.24
N ALA A 546 -28.92 -16.35 -45.09
CA ALA A 546 -28.77 -17.67 -45.73
C ALA A 546 -28.35 -17.81 -47.20
N ARG A 547 -27.18 -18.45 -47.39
CA ARG A 547 -26.97 -19.69 -48.20
C ARG A 547 -25.54 -20.22 -48.03
N GLY A 548 -25.35 -21.55 -47.97
CA GLY A 548 -24.02 -22.18 -48.04
C GLY A 548 -23.86 -23.46 -47.20
N GLN A 549 -24.05 -24.64 -47.81
CA GLN A 549 -23.68 -25.94 -47.21
C GLN A 549 -22.28 -26.38 -47.66
N LYS A 550 -21.48 -27.01 -46.77
CA LYS A 550 -20.60 -28.16 -47.11
C LYS A 550 -20.08 -28.92 -45.88
N ARG A 551 -19.69 -30.17 -46.14
CA ARG A 551 -19.59 -31.33 -45.22
C ARG A 551 -18.48 -31.31 -44.14
N VAL A 552 -18.84 -31.93 -43.00
CA VAL A 552 -18.08 -32.72 -42.01
C VAL A 552 -16.70 -33.29 -42.43
N PRO A 553 -15.76 -33.51 -41.48
CA PRO A 553 -15.74 -34.78 -40.72
C PRO A 553 -15.67 -34.67 -39.18
N ARG A 554 -15.80 -35.80 -38.48
CA ARG A 554 -15.90 -35.94 -37.01
C ARG A 554 -14.53 -36.13 -36.34
N GLY A 555 -14.35 -35.60 -35.12
CA GLY A 555 -13.20 -35.87 -34.24
C GLY A 555 -13.64 -36.09 -32.78
N LEU A 556 -13.35 -37.26 -32.23
CA LEU A 556 -13.81 -37.77 -30.93
C LEU A 556 -13.44 -36.87 -29.72
N TYR A 557 -14.44 -36.52 -28.90
CA TYR A 557 -14.25 -36.38 -27.45
C TYR A 557 -14.57 -37.71 -26.76
N LYS A 558 -13.78 -38.10 -25.76
CA LYS A 558 -14.17 -39.14 -24.80
C LYS A 558 -13.63 -38.81 -23.41
N SER A 559 -14.53 -38.75 -22.44
CA SER A 559 -14.19 -38.58 -21.02
C SER A 559 -13.65 -39.89 -20.43
N ALA A 560 -12.88 -39.78 -19.35
CA ALA A 560 -12.36 -40.90 -18.59
C ALA A 560 -12.67 -40.72 -17.09
N LEU A 561 -13.76 -41.34 -16.65
CA LEU A 561 -13.99 -41.73 -15.24
C LEU A 561 -14.10 -43.26 -15.22
N GLY A 562 -13.58 -43.89 -14.17
CA GLY A 562 -13.17 -45.30 -14.19
C GLY A 562 -14.28 -46.35 -14.01
N GLY A 563 -13.94 -47.61 -14.30
CA GLY A 563 -14.84 -48.77 -14.11
C GLY A 563 -14.17 -50.13 -14.36
N HIS A 564 -13.64 -50.74 -13.30
CA HIS A 564 -13.36 -52.18 -13.07
C HIS A 564 -12.68 -53.08 -14.15
N TRP A 565 -11.43 -53.47 -13.85
CA TRP A 565 -10.92 -54.84 -13.57
C TRP A 565 -11.37 -56.08 -14.37
N ARG A 566 -10.35 -56.96 -14.56
CA ARG A 566 -10.33 -58.34 -15.10
C ARG A 566 -10.23 -58.41 -16.64
N ALA A 567 -9.41 -59.28 -17.22
CA ALA A 567 -8.47 -60.28 -16.65
C ALA A 567 -7.10 -60.20 -17.33
#